data_AF-A0A8S3GA57-F1
#
_entry.id   AF-A0A8S3GA57-F1
#
_cell.length_a   1.000
_cell.length_b   1.000
_cell.length_c   1.000
_cell.angle_alpha   90.00
_cell.angle_beta   90.00
_cell.angle_gamma   90.00
#
_symmetry.space_group_name_H-M   'P 1'
#
loop_
_entity.id
_entity.type
_entity.pdbx_description
1 polymer ?
#
loop_
_entity_poly.entity_id
_entity_poly.type
_entity_poly.pdbx_seq_one_letter_code
_entity_poly.pdbx_strand_id
1 'polypeptide(L)'
;FVYHERLPDSKLIETILAQPIAKSLPATFPITPDFRDLFASLVPIALNNALASFNSKRAEIMNIEINRLREATNVLNAFLASLNLPAAIEDRGGREIPPSVVEKANQIKRQGGINTLEKMFNELPTSLTRNKEILDE
;
A
#
# COMPACT_ATOMS: atom_id res chain seq x y z
N PHE A 1 -95.54 -8.35 11.15
CA PHE A 1 -95.92 -6.93 11.33
C PHE A 1 -95.47 -6.39 12.69
N VAL A 2 -94.26 -6.69 13.18
CA VAL A 2 -93.90 -6.32 14.56
C VAL A 2 -93.23 -4.94 14.63
N TYR A 3 -92.30 -4.60 13.72
CA TYR A 3 -91.45 -3.42 13.94
C TYR A 3 -91.64 -2.24 12.98
N HIS A 4 -92.16 -2.41 11.76
CA HIS A 4 -92.45 -1.32 10.79
C HIS A 4 -91.40 -0.20 10.68
N GLU A 5 -90.13 -0.51 10.94
CA GLU A 5 -89.08 0.50 11.03
C GLU A 5 -88.64 0.96 9.64
N ARG A 6 -88.44 2.27 9.48
CA ARG A 6 -88.10 2.88 8.20
C ARG A 6 -86.60 2.73 7.96
N LEU A 7 -86.21 2.03 6.89
CA LEU A 7 -84.81 1.91 6.48
C LEU A 7 -84.21 3.30 6.23
N PRO A 8 -83.13 3.69 6.94
CA PRO A 8 -82.46 4.96 6.70
C PRO A 8 -81.72 4.96 5.36
N ASP A 9 -81.53 6.15 4.80
CA ASP A 9 -80.74 6.35 3.57
C ASP A 9 -79.26 6.03 3.84
N SER A 10 -78.56 5.42 2.88
CA SER A 10 -77.21 4.86 3.07
C SER A 10 -76.16 5.90 3.44
N LYS A 11 -76.43 7.18 3.14
CA LYS A 11 -75.58 8.32 3.48
C LYS A 11 -75.68 8.76 4.96
N LEU A 12 -76.73 8.32 5.65
CA LEU A 12 -76.99 8.65 7.07
C LEU A 12 -76.47 7.56 8.02
N ILE A 13 -75.99 6.43 7.48
CA ILE A 13 -75.40 5.35 8.25
C ILE A 13 -73.92 5.70 8.52
N GLU A 14 -73.49 5.57 9.78
CA GLU A 14 -72.09 5.80 10.16
C GLU A 14 -71.14 4.83 9.43
N THR A 15 -70.02 5.35 8.91
CA THR A 15 -69.01 4.54 8.24
C THR A 15 -68.29 3.64 9.26
N ILE A 16 -68.27 2.33 8.97
CA ILE A 16 -67.53 1.36 9.78
C ILE A 16 -66.02 1.57 9.56
N LEU A 17 -65.28 1.76 10.64
CA LEU A 17 -63.82 1.89 10.59
C LEU A 17 -63.17 0.52 10.32
N ALA A 18 -62.32 0.44 9.31
CA ALA A 18 -61.52 -0.75 9.04
C ALA A 18 -60.27 -0.75 9.94
N GLN A 19 -60.01 -1.88 10.62
CA GLN A 19 -58.82 -2.07 11.44
C GLN A 19 -57.76 -2.87 10.67
N PRO A 20 -56.51 -2.39 10.55
CA PRO A 20 -55.45 -3.13 9.86
C PRO A 20 -55.07 -4.38 10.66
N ILE A 21 -55.20 -5.55 10.04
CA ILE A 21 -54.89 -6.87 10.63
C ILE A 21 -53.49 -7.39 10.31
N ALA A 22 -52.73 -6.66 9.49
CA ALA A 22 -51.41 -7.06 9.06
C ALA A 22 -50.46 -5.85 9.05
N LYS A 23 -49.18 -6.15 9.24
CA LYS A 23 -48.08 -5.19 9.09
C LYS A 23 -47.12 -5.72 8.04
N SER A 24 -46.55 -4.82 7.25
CA SER A 24 -45.45 -5.17 6.36
C SER A 24 -44.26 -5.62 7.19
N LEU A 25 -43.71 -6.80 6.88
CA LEU A 25 -42.52 -7.31 7.55
C LEU A 25 -41.29 -6.69 6.86
N PRO A 26 -40.35 -6.08 7.61
CA PRO A 26 -39.12 -5.57 7.02
C PRO A 26 -38.29 -6.75 6.49
N ALA A 27 -37.78 -6.63 5.27
CA ALA A 27 -36.88 -7.63 4.69
C ALA A 27 -35.49 -7.50 5.33
N THR A 28 -35.29 -8.21 6.44
CA THR A 28 -33.97 -8.32 7.08
C THR A 28 -33.27 -9.58 6.59
N PHE A 29 -32.00 -9.46 6.27
CA PHE A 29 -31.15 -10.59 5.91
C PHE A 29 -30.57 -11.25 7.17
N PRO A 30 -30.47 -12.58 7.23
CA PRO A 30 -30.96 -13.56 6.25
C PRO A 30 -32.47 -13.84 6.37
N ILE A 31 -33.12 -14.12 5.24
CA ILE A 31 -34.57 -14.42 5.17
C ILE A 31 -34.87 -15.88 5.55
N THR A 32 -33.91 -16.79 5.32
CA THR A 32 -34.03 -18.21 5.63
C THR A 32 -33.29 -18.57 6.93
N PRO A 33 -33.82 -19.52 7.73
CA PRO A 33 -33.24 -19.89 9.03
C PRO A 33 -31.84 -20.53 8.92
N ASP A 34 -31.58 -21.29 7.85
CA ASP A 34 -30.31 -22.00 7.63
C ASP A 34 -29.44 -21.33 6.55
N PHE A 35 -29.40 -20.00 6.53
CA PHE A 35 -28.57 -19.29 5.57
C PHE A 35 -27.08 -19.48 5.87
N ARG A 36 -26.33 -19.99 4.89
CA ARG A 36 -24.87 -20.10 4.92
C ARG A 36 -24.26 -19.26 3.82
N ASP A 37 -23.42 -18.30 4.21
CA ASP A 37 -22.65 -17.51 3.27
C ASP A 37 -21.46 -18.32 2.72
N LEU A 38 -21.50 -18.61 1.41
CA LEU A 38 -20.41 -19.30 0.71
C LEU A 38 -19.16 -18.41 0.57
N PHE A 39 -19.32 -17.10 0.72
CA PHE A 39 -18.26 -16.10 0.58
C PHE A 39 -17.85 -15.48 1.91
N ALA A 40 -18.18 -16.09 3.05
CA ALA A 40 -17.83 -15.57 4.37
C ALA A 40 -16.32 -15.34 4.56
N SER A 41 -15.48 -16.09 3.83
CA SER A 41 -14.02 -15.94 3.84
C SER A 41 -13.50 -14.90 2.84
N LEU A 42 -14.37 -14.36 1.97
CA LEU A 42 -13.99 -13.38 0.97
C LEU A 42 -13.80 -12.02 1.63
N VAL A 43 -12.65 -11.40 1.35
CA VAL A 43 -12.35 -10.07 1.85
C VAL A 43 -13.16 -9.03 1.07
N PRO A 44 -13.84 -8.07 1.76
CA PRO A 44 -14.54 -7.00 1.08
C PRO A 44 -13.63 -6.18 0.16
N ILE A 45 -14.12 -5.86 -1.04
CA ILE A 45 -13.39 -5.05 -2.03
C ILE A 45 -12.96 -3.70 -1.45
N ALA A 46 -13.81 -3.09 -0.62
CA ALA A 46 -13.49 -1.85 0.07
C ALA A 46 -12.22 -1.98 0.94
N LEU A 47 -12.05 -3.10 1.64
CA LEU A 47 -10.86 -3.36 2.44
C LEU A 47 -9.63 -3.57 1.55
N ASN A 48 -9.77 -4.34 0.46
CA ASN A 48 -8.68 -4.54 -0.50
C ASN A 48 -8.19 -3.22 -1.11
N ASN A 49 -9.11 -2.35 -1.52
CA ASN A 49 -8.79 -1.03 -2.06
C ASN A 49 -8.11 -0.13 -1.01
N ALA A 50 -8.57 -0.17 0.24
CA ALA A 50 -7.95 0.56 1.34
C ALA A 50 -6.52 0.06 1.62
N LEU A 51 -6.31 -1.26 1.62
CA LEU A 51 -4.99 -1.88 1.81
C LEU A 51 -4.03 -1.55 0.66
N ALA A 52 -4.49 -1.61 -0.58
CA ALA A 52 -3.70 -1.20 -1.75
C ALA A 52 -3.27 0.27 -1.64
N SER A 53 -4.22 1.15 -1.28
CA SER A 53 -3.93 2.58 -1.07
C SER A 53 -2.95 2.82 0.08
N PHE A 54 -3.10 2.08 1.19
CA PHE A 54 -2.19 2.15 2.33
C PHE A 54 -0.77 1.72 1.95
N ASN A 55 -0.64 0.57 1.27
CA ASN A 55 0.66 0.05 0.85
C ASN A 55 1.37 1.00 -0.13
N SER A 56 0.62 1.60 -1.05
CA SER A 56 1.15 2.61 -1.97
C SER A 56 1.71 3.82 -1.21
N LYS A 57 0.92 4.42 -0.31
CA LYS A 57 1.36 5.55 0.52
C LYS A 57 2.53 5.21 1.43
N ARG A 58 2.54 4.00 2.00
CA ARG A 58 3.65 3.51 2.82
C ARG A 58 4.94 3.43 2.00
N ALA A 59 4.88 2.85 0.80
CA ALA A 59 6.03 2.75 -0.08
C ALA A 59 6.53 4.14 -0.52
N GLU A 60 5.62 5.05 -0.82
CA GLU A 60 5.93 6.45 -1.16
C GLU A 60 6.71 7.13 -0.03
N ILE A 61 6.18 7.11 1.20
CA ILE A 61 6.85 7.71 2.38
C ILE A 61 8.22 7.09 2.61
N MET A 62 8.30 5.75 2.55
CA MET A 62 9.58 5.06 2.72
C MET A 62 10.60 5.48 1.66
N ASN A 63 10.19 5.55 0.38
CA ASN A 63 11.08 5.95 -0.71
C ASN A 63 11.53 7.40 -0.58
N ILE A 64 10.64 8.31 -0.16
CA ILE A 64 10.98 9.71 0.09
C ILE A 64 12.07 9.80 1.16
N GLU A 65 11.86 9.16 2.31
CA GLU A 65 12.83 9.23 3.41
C GLU A 65 14.16 8.54 3.07
N ILE A 66 14.12 7.39 2.37
CA ILE A 66 15.34 6.72 1.89
C ILE A 66 16.12 7.63 0.93
N ASN A 67 15.44 8.25 -0.03
CA ASN A 67 16.09 9.13 -1.00
C ASN A 67 16.65 10.38 -0.33
N ARG A 68 15.90 10.97 0.61
CA ARG A 68 16.36 12.12 1.41
C ARG A 68 17.62 11.79 2.20
N LEU A 69 17.67 10.63 2.86
CA LEU A 69 18.85 10.19 3.61
C LEU A 69 20.04 9.91 2.69
N ARG A 70 19.81 9.29 1.54
CA ARG A 70 20.86 9.05 0.52
C ARG A 70 21.42 10.37 -0.01
N GLU A 71 20.56 11.33 -0.33
CA GLU A 71 20.97 12.65 -0.82
C GLU A 71 21.76 13.42 0.25
N ALA A 72 21.25 13.48 1.49
CA ALA A 72 21.96 14.13 2.59
C ALA A 72 23.34 13.50 2.84
N THR A 73 23.42 12.17 2.78
CA THR A 73 24.69 11.44 2.92
C THR A 73 25.65 11.74 1.77
N ASN A 74 25.15 11.81 0.53
CA ASN A 74 25.95 12.15 -0.64
C ASN A 74 26.48 13.58 -0.56
N VAL A 75 25.65 14.54 -0.17
CA VAL A 75 26.05 15.94 0.03
C VAL A 75 27.11 16.04 1.12
N LEU A 76 26.91 15.37 2.26
CA LEU A 76 27.89 15.34 3.34
C LEU A 76 29.22 14.73 2.89
N ASN A 77 29.19 13.59 2.19
CA ASN A 77 30.40 12.95 1.69
C ASN A 77 31.16 13.84 0.69
N ALA A 78 30.44 14.52 -0.21
CA ALA A 78 31.04 15.47 -1.14
C ALA A 78 31.67 16.66 -0.42
N PHE A 79 31.01 17.18 0.61
CA PHE A 79 31.52 18.27 1.44
C PHE A 79 32.75 17.86 2.26
N LEU A 80 32.75 16.66 2.85
CA LEU A 80 33.93 16.13 3.54
C LEU A 80 35.10 15.92 2.57
N ALA A 81 34.83 15.39 1.38
CA ALA A 81 35.85 15.21 0.36
C ALA A 81 36.46 16.53 -0.13
N SER A 82 35.66 17.59 -0.30
CA SER A 82 36.17 18.91 -0.72
C SER A 82 37.06 19.56 0.34
N LEU A 83 36.84 19.24 1.61
CA LEU A 83 37.69 19.65 2.74
C LEU A 83 38.82 18.65 3.03
N ASN A 84 38.97 17.60 2.21
CA ASN A 84 39.91 16.50 2.43
C ASN A 84 39.77 15.84 3.81
N LEU A 85 38.56 15.80 4.37
CA LEU A 85 38.27 15.19 5.67
C LEU A 85 37.82 13.73 5.52
N PRO A 86 38.23 12.83 6.44
CA PRO A 86 39.06 13.06 7.62
C PRO A 86 40.59 13.00 7.36
N ALA A 87 41.03 12.77 6.12
CA ALA A 87 42.44 12.60 5.78
C ALA A 87 43.33 13.79 6.24
N ALA A 88 42.83 15.02 6.16
CA ALA A 88 43.55 16.24 6.54
C ALA A 88 43.84 16.35 8.04
N ILE A 89 43.05 15.70 8.91
CA ILE A 89 43.29 15.69 10.37
C ILE A 89 44.06 14.45 10.84
N GLU A 90 44.08 13.39 10.03
CA GLU A 90 44.77 12.15 10.32
C GLU A 90 46.23 12.15 9.85
N ASP A 91 46.57 12.99 8.87
CA ASP A 91 47.93 13.12 8.36
C ASP A 91 48.84 13.86 9.36
N ARG A 92 49.54 13.09 10.19
CA ARG A 92 50.46 13.60 11.22
C ARG A 92 51.87 13.90 10.70
N GLY A 93 52.14 13.84 9.38
CA GLY A 93 53.49 14.12 8.90
C GLY A 93 53.78 13.94 7.41
N GLY A 94 52.78 13.78 6.54
CA GLY A 94 52.88 13.75 5.09
C GLY A 94 53.63 12.57 4.47
N ARG A 95 54.03 11.59 5.29
CA ARG A 95 54.86 10.44 4.87
C ARG A 95 54.09 9.12 4.78
N GLU A 96 52.91 9.04 5.39
CA GLU A 96 52.10 7.82 5.46
C GLU A 96 50.71 8.08 4.90
N ILE A 97 50.12 7.05 4.26
CA ILE A 97 48.75 7.14 3.75
C ILE A 97 47.79 7.22 4.95
N PRO A 98 46.85 8.18 4.97
CA PRO A 98 45.91 8.32 6.07
C PRO A 98 45.12 7.02 6.35
N PRO A 99 44.89 6.66 7.62
CA PRO A 99 44.21 5.43 8.00
C PRO A 99 42.80 5.31 7.40
N SER A 100 42.06 6.42 7.30
CA SER A 100 40.74 6.42 6.65
C SER A 100 40.77 6.02 5.17
N VAL A 101 41.83 6.38 4.44
CA VAL A 101 42.00 6.00 3.03
C VAL A 101 42.36 4.52 2.92
N VAL A 102 43.23 4.02 3.80
CA VAL A 102 43.60 2.60 3.86
C VAL A 102 42.39 1.73 4.20
N GLU A 103 41.55 2.15 5.14
CA GLU A 103 40.33 1.44 5.50
C GLU A 103 39.36 1.34 4.33
N LYS A 104 39.11 2.46 3.62
CA LYS A 104 38.28 2.49 2.41
C LYS A 104 38.84 1.59 1.31
N ALA A 105 40.16 1.60 1.09
CA ALA A 105 40.80 0.73 0.10
C ALA A 105 40.62 -0.77 0.46
N ASN A 106 40.77 -1.12 1.73
CA ASN A 106 40.54 -2.50 2.20
C ASN A 106 39.07 -2.90 2.09
N GLN A 107 38.13 -1.97 2.30
CA GLN A 107 36.71 -2.22 2.07
C GLN A 107 36.41 -2.52 0.60
N ILE A 108 36.92 -1.72 -0.33
CA ILE A 108 36.76 -1.93 -1.78
C ILE A 108 37.35 -3.29 -2.19
N LYS A 109 38.55 -3.62 -1.69
CA LYS A 109 39.20 -4.91 -1.96
C LYS A 109 38.37 -6.09 -1.45
N ARG A 110 37.78 -5.98 -0.25
CA ARG A 110 36.87 -7.01 0.33
C ARG A 110 35.58 -7.16 -0.48
N GLN A 111 35.10 -6.10 -1.11
CA GLN A 111 33.92 -6.12 -1.99
C GLN A 111 34.21 -6.65 -3.41
N GLY A 112 35.41 -7.20 -3.65
CA GLY A 112 35.81 -7.79 -4.94
C GLY A 112 36.48 -6.80 -5.89
N GLY A 113 36.77 -5.59 -5.44
CA GLY A 113 37.54 -4.60 -6.19
C GLY A 113 36.85 -4.16 -7.48
N ILE A 114 37.65 -3.93 -8.52
CA ILE A 114 37.14 -3.50 -9.84
C ILE A 114 36.43 -4.64 -10.59
N ASN A 115 36.84 -5.90 -10.34
CA ASN A 115 36.34 -7.06 -11.06
C ASN A 115 34.83 -7.26 -10.87
N THR A 116 34.28 -6.89 -9.70
CA THR A 116 32.83 -6.96 -9.46
C THR A 116 32.06 -5.93 -10.27
N LEU A 117 32.60 -4.71 -10.42
CA LEU A 117 32.01 -3.68 -11.27
C LEU A 117 32.07 -4.07 -12.74
N GLU A 118 33.20 -4.60 -13.22
CA GLU A 118 33.35 -5.08 -14.60
C GLU A 118 32.38 -6.23 -14.91
N LYS A 119 32.23 -7.17 -13.98
CA LYS A 119 31.25 -8.26 -14.10
C LYS A 119 29.83 -7.72 -14.23
N MET A 120 29.41 -6.83 -13.33
CA MET A 120 28.07 -6.22 -13.39
C MET A 120 27.86 -5.45 -14.71
N PHE A 121 28.88 -4.73 -15.17
CA PHE A 121 28.82 -3.99 -16.43
C PHE A 121 28.63 -4.92 -17.64
N ASN A 122 29.32 -6.06 -17.66
CA ASN A 122 29.19 -7.05 -18.73
C ASN A 122 27.87 -7.82 -18.68
N GLU A 123 27.29 -8.03 -17.49
CA GLU A 123 26.01 -8.75 -17.29
C GLU A 123 24.77 -7.89 -17.60
N LEU A 124 24.88 -6.55 -17.52
CA LEU A 124 23.77 -5.62 -17.78
C LEU A 124 23.18 -5.76 -19.20
N PRO A 125 23.99 -5.72 -20.28
CA PRO A 125 23.48 -5.93 -21.64
C PRO A 125 22.82 -7.30 -21.82
N THR A 126 23.42 -8.36 -21.29
CA THR A 126 22.88 -9.72 -21.38
C THR A 126 21.52 -9.82 -20.70
N SER A 127 21.38 -9.21 -19.52
CA SER A 127 20.11 -9.18 -18.79
C SER A 127 19.03 -8.39 -19.54
N LEU A 128 19.41 -7.28 -20.19
CA LEU A 128 18.51 -6.50 -21.03
C LEU A 128 18.04 -7.30 -22.26
N THR A 129 18.96 -7.96 -22.97
CA THR A 129 18.63 -8.79 -24.14
C THR A 129 17.68 -9.91 -23.77
N ARG A 130 17.96 -10.64 -22.68
CA ARG A 130 17.08 -11.70 -22.18
C ARG A 130 15.67 -11.20 -21.85
N ASN A 131 15.56 -10.04 -21.19
CA ASN A 131 14.25 -9.45 -20.89
C ASN A 131 13.49 -9.04 -22.16
N LYS A 132 14.18 -8.63 -23.22
CA LYS A 132 13.57 -8.34 -24.53
C LYS A 132 13.08 -9.62 -25.21
N GLU A 133 13.91 -10.66 -25.24
CA GLU A 133 13.52 -11.96 -25.80
C GLU A 133 12.26 -12.52 -25.13
N ILE A 134 12.16 -12.45 -23.80
CA ILE A 134 10.95 -12.87 -23.05
C ILE A 134 9.71 -12.04 -23.41
N LEU A 135 9.88 -10.76 -23.76
CA LEU A 135 8.77 -9.89 -24.12
C LEU A 135 8.31 -10.10 -25.57
N ASP A 136 9.25 -10.47 -26.45
CA ASP A 136 9.03 -10.65 -27.89
C ASP A 136 8.51 -12.07 -28.23
N GLU A 137 8.76 -13.07 -27.37
CA GLU A 137 8.13 -14.42 -27.41
C GLU A 137 6.67 -14.42 -26.94
#